data_AF-A0A7W9A365-F1
#
_entry.id   AF-A0A7W9A365-F1
#
_cell.length_a   1.000
_cell.length_b   1.000
_cell.length_c   1.000
_cell.angle_alpha   90.00
_cell.angle_beta   90.00
_cell.angle_gamma   90.00
#
_symmetry.space_group_name_H-M   'P 1'
#
loop_
_entity.id
_entity.type
_entity.pdbx_description
1 polymer ?
#
loop_
_entity_poly.entity_id
_entity_poly.type
_entity_poly.pdbx_seq_one_letter_code
_entity_poly.pdbx_strand_id
1 'polypeptide(L)'
;MLILKEYREGATAPFLASKWRVSEHAVRRRITMHGATKREWGDSQAIAMATAREAELEEARRNSPEAVAARLFAGLPMPSDEGEVDGGEDPAALARMAMLASGRAMRGRLWAEARALGALAETYQRLAAREGEDSGAGASGSGGVRGAALTPETAPLALVHAILMMDAEAKSERFRMDPDAGEAQPDYTIKRAYWRDWKEKGDWLRGVAFRRQALEARVEALEAALIEAGLPLPEEHSARRAARLAED
;
A
#
# COMPACT_ATOMS: atom_id res chain seq x y z
N MET A 1 -9.79 -51.35 -47.72
CA MET A 1 -11.03 -50.79 -47.13
C MET A 1 -11.67 -49.66 -47.98
N LEU A 2 -11.51 -49.63 -49.31
CA LEU A 2 -12.05 -48.53 -50.13
C LEU A 2 -13.59 -48.56 -50.27
N ILE A 3 -14.19 -49.73 -50.52
CA ILE A 3 -15.67 -49.87 -50.69
C ILE A 3 -16.43 -49.37 -49.45
N LEU A 4 -15.93 -49.69 -48.25
CA LEU A 4 -16.54 -49.23 -46.99
C LEU A 4 -16.34 -47.73 -46.76
N LYS A 5 -15.22 -47.16 -47.19
CA LYS A 5 -14.97 -45.71 -47.09
C LYS A 5 -15.92 -44.92 -47.99
N GLU A 6 -16.09 -45.34 -49.24
CA GLU A 6 -17.03 -44.69 -50.17
C GLU A 6 -18.49 -44.86 -49.74
N TYR A 7 -18.84 -46.01 -49.16
CA TYR A 7 -20.17 -46.20 -48.56
C TYR A 7 -20.41 -45.24 -47.37
N ARG A 8 -19.38 -45.01 -46.53
CA ARG A 8 -19.41 -44.03 -45.44
C ARG A 8 -19.51 -42.59 -45.94
N GLU A 9 -18.95 -42.29 -47.10
CA GLU A 9 -19.04 -40.98 -47.77
C GLU A 9 -20.39 -40.76 -48.49
N GLY A 10 -21.31 -41.73 -48.44
CA GLY A 10 -22.69 -41.59 -48.91
C GLY A 10 -23.04 -42.36 -50.19
N ALA A 11 -22.10 -43.14 -50.75
CA ALA A 11 -22.36 -43.97 -51.92
C ALA A 11 -23.41 -45.07 -51.63
N THR A 12 -24.31 -45.35 -52.58
CA THR A 12 -25.32 -46.40 -52.43
C THR A 12 -24.75 -47.78 -52.77
N ALA A 13 -25.30 -48.84 -52.17
CA ALA A 13 -24.85 -50.21 -52.44
C ALA A 13 -24.94 -50.62 -53.94
N PRO A 14 -25.98 -50.23 -54.71
CA PRO A 14 -26.02 -50.46 -56.15
C PRO A 14 -24.92 -49.72 -56.92
N PHE A 15 -24.61 -48.47 -56.54
CA PHE A 15 -23.54 -47.69 -57.15
C PHE A 15 -22.17 -48.33 -56.91
N LEU A 16 -21.91 -48.79 -55.68
CA LEU A 16 -20.66 -49.48 -55.34
C LEU A 16 -20.54 -50.84 -56.03
N ALA A 17 -21.64 -51.59 -56.14
CA ALA A 17 -21.68 -52.85 -56.88
C ALA A 17 -21.27 -52.66 -58.35
N SER A 18 -21.81 -51.62 -59.00
CA SER A 18 -21.47 -51.25 -60.38
C SER A 18 -20.01 -50.81 -60.52
N LYS A 19 -19.57 -49.85 -59.68
CA LYS A 19 -18.21 -49.29 -59.73
C LYS A 19 -17.11 -50.33 -59.51
N TRP A 20 -17.33 -51.24 -58.56
CA TRP A 20 -16.33 -52.23 -58.15
C TRP A 20 -16.54 -53.60 -58.81
N ARG A 21 -17.52 -53.74 -59.71
CA ARG A 21 -17.87 -54.97 -60.44
C ARG A 21 -18.09 -56.19 -59.52
N VAL A 22 -18.82 -55.97 -58.43
CA VAL A 22 -19.19 -57.01 -57.46
C VAL A 22 -20.69 -57.09 -57.30
N SER A 23 -21.21 -58.22 -56.81
CA SER A 23 -22.65 -58.35 -56.58
C SER A 23 -23.11 -57.44 -55.42
N GLU A 24 -24.32 -56.90 -55.53
CA GLU A 24 -24.90 -56.06 -54.47
C GLU A 24 -25.02 -56.83 -53.15
N HIS A 25 -25.31 -58.13 -53.21
CA HIS A 25 -25.35 -59.00 -52.04
C HIS A 25 -23.98 -59.07 -51.34
N ALA A 26 -22.88 -59.17 -52.09
CA ALA A 26 -21.54 -59.16 -51.51
C ALA A 26 -21.23 -57.82 -50.81
N VAL A 27 -21.65 -56.69 -51.41
CA VAL A 27 -21.49 -55.35 -50.81
C VAL A 27 -22.30 -55.24 -49.50
N ARG A 28 -23.58 -55.61 -49.51
CA ARG A 28 -24.44 -55.58 -48.31
C ARG A 28 -23.90 -56.48 -47.21
N ARG A 29 -23.49 -57.72 -47.54
CA ARG A 29 -22.87 -58.65 -46.57
C ARG A 29 -21.59 -58.07 -45.96
N ARG A 30 -20.76 -57.40 -46.77
CA ARG A 30 -19.54 -56.73 -46.31
C ARG A 30 -19.84 -55.56 -45.37
N ILE A 31 -20.88 -54.76 -45.66
CA ILE A 31 -21.32 -53.65 -44.80
C ILE A 31 -21.78 -54.17 -43.44
N THR A 32 -22.62 -55.21 -43.43
CA THR A 32 -23.12 -55.83 -42.18
C THR A 32 -22.00 -56.49 -41.38
N MET A 33 -21.11 -57.26 -42.02
CA MET A 33 -20.01 -57.95 -41.34
C MET A 33 -19.02 -56.99 -40.65
N HIS A 34 -18.90 -55.76 -41.16
CA HIS A 34 -18.00 -54.75 -40.61
C HIS A 34 -18.72 -53.67 -39.78
N GLY A 35 -19.98 -53.88 -39.40
CA GLY A 35 -20.73 -52.92 -38.57
C GLY A 35 -20.80 -51.53 -39.18
N ALA A 36 -20.81 -51.44 -40.52
CA ALA A 36 -20.81 -50.17 -41.25
C ALA A 36 -22.24 -49.75 -41.62
N THR A 37 -23.22 -50.12 -40.81
CA THR A 37 -24.60 -49.66 -41.02
C THR A 37 -24.69 -48.15 -40.75
N LYS A 38 -25.64 -47.47 -41.41
CA LYS A 38 -25.80 -46.00 -41.23
C LYS A 38 -26.06 -45.62 -39.76
N ARG A 39 -26.71 -46.51 -39.00
CA ARG A 39 -26.98 -46.34 -37.56
C ARG A 39 -25.72 -46.45 -36.72
N GLU A 40 -24.98 -47.55 -36.81
CA GLU A 40 -23.75 -47.76 -36.03
C GLU A 40 -22.70 -46.69 -36.33
N TRP A 41 -22.65 -46.21 -37.58
CA TRP A 41 -21.77 -45.12 -37.95
C TRP A 41 -22.21 -43.78 -37.35
N GLY A 42 -23.51 -43.45 -37.38
CA GLY A 42 -24.06 -42.28 -36.70
C GLY A 42 -23.79 -42.30 -35.20
N ASP A 43 -24.00 -43.46 -34.56
CA ASP A 43 -23.71 -43.67 -33.14
C ASP A 43 -22.20 -43.49 -32.85
N SER A 44 -21.32 -44.05 -33.70
CA SER A 44 -19.87 -43.88 -33.55
C SER A 44 -19.39 -42.44 -33.72
N GLN A 45 -20.01 -41.67 -34.62
CA GLN A 45 -19.70 -40.25 -34.78
C GLN A 45 -20.20 -39.43 -33.60
N ALA A 46 -21.41 -39.72 -33.10
CA ALA A 46 -21.97 -39.05 -31.94
C ALA A 46 -21.08 -39.28 -30.70
N ILE A 47 -20.62 -40.52 -30.49
CA ILE A 47 -19.66 -40.84 -29.43
C ILE A 47 -18.35 -40.08 -29.63
N ALA A 48 -17.77 -40.10 -30.83
CA ALA A 48 -16.51 -39.40 -31.11
C ALA A 48 -16.61 -37.89 -30.89
N MET A 49 -17.71 -37.27 -31.30
CA MET A 49 -17.99 -35.86 -31.04
C MET A 49 -18.18 -35.57 -29.55
N ALA A 50 -18.90 -36.44 -28.83
CA ALA A 50 -19.07 -36.29 -27.38
C ALA A 50 -17.73 -36.39 -26.64
N THR A 51 -16.88 -37.37 -26.99
CA THR A 51 -15.55 -37.52 -26.39
C THR A 51 -14.62 -36.37 -26.75
N ALA A 52 -14.68 -35.84 -27.98
CA ALA A 52 -13.90 -34.68 -28.37
C ALA A 52 -14.35 -33.43 -27.59
N ARG A 53 -15.66 -33.26 -27.41
CA ARG A 53 -16.24 -32.17 -26.62
C ARG A 53 -15.85 -32.26 -25.14
N GLU A 54 -15.85 -33.46 -24.58
CA GLU A 54 -15.41 -33.71 -23.20
C GLU A 54 -13.91 -33.41 -23.04
N ALA A 55 -13.07 -33.84 -23.99
CA ALA A 55 -11.64 -33.53 -24.00
C ALA A 55 -11.39 -32.01 -24.12
N GLU A 56 -12.12 -31.30 -24.99
CA GLU A 56 -12.03 -29.83 -25.08
C GLU A 56 -12.40 -29.15 -23.75
N LEU A 57 -13.46 -29.60 -23.07
CA LEU A 57 -13.87 -29.06 -21.78
C LEU A 57 -12.86 -29.38 -20.68
N GLU A 58 -12.25 -30.56 -20.71
CA GLU A 58 -11.23 -30.94 -19.73
C GLU A 58 -9.91 -30.19 -19.95
N GLU A 59 -9.51 -29.97 -21.20
CA GLU A 59 -8.39 -29.09 -21.54
C GLU A 59 -8.66 -27.64 -21.13
N ALA A 60 -9.88 -27.14 -21.36
CA ALA A 60 -10.30 -25.81 -20.90
C ALA A 60 -10.28 -25.69 -19.37
N ARG A 61 -10.69 -26.74 -18.64
CA ARG A 61 -10.58 -26.79 -17.17
C ARG A 61 -9.13 -26.81 -16.71
N ARG A 62 -8.26 -27.58 -17.36
CA ARG A 62 -6.82 -27.63 -17.04
C ARG A 62 -6.14 -26.31 -17.31
N ASN A 63 -6.54 -25.60 -18.36
CA ASN A 63 -5.98 -24.30 -18.75
C ASN A 63 -6.79 -23.12 -18.21
N SER A 64 -7.70 -23.34 -17.26
CA SER A 64 -8.38 -22.24 -16.59
C SER A 64 -7.34 -21.35 -15.89
N PRO A 65 -7.60 -20.04 -15.79
CA PRO A 65 -6.68 -19.12 -15.11
C PRO A 65 -6.40 -19.57 -13.67
N GLU A 66 -7.39 -20.14 -12.99
CA GLU A 66 -7.27 -20.71 -11.65
C GLU A 66 -6.32 -21.93 -11.61
N ALA A 67 -6.44 -22.86 -12.56
CA ALA A 67 -5.59 -24.05 -12.62
C ALA A 67 -4.14 -23.70 -13.05
N VAL A 68 -3.97 -22.64 -13.84
CA VAL A 68 -2.64 -22.09 -14.17
C VAL A 68 -2.04 -21.39 -12.96
N ALA A 69 -2.81 -20.57 -12.23
CA ALA A 69 -2.37 -19.93 -11.00
C ALA A 69 -1.99 -20.98 -9.93
N ALA A 70 -2.83 -21.99 -9.70
CA ALA A 70 -2.57 -23.07 -8.76
C ALA A 70 -1.23 -23.78 -9.05
N ARG A 71 -0.88 -23.98 -10.32
CA ARG A 71 0.43 -24.55 -10.72
C ARG A 71 1.60 -23.59 -10.52
N LEU A 72 1.40 -22.29 -10.77
CA LEU A 72 2.43 -21.27 -10.57
C LEU A 72 2.73 -21.03 -9.08
N PHE A 73 1.73 -21.21 -8.22
CA PHE A 73 1.84 -21.02 -6.77
C PHE A 73 2.01 -22.33 -5.98
N ALA A 74 1.92 -23.50 -6.63
CA ALA A 74 2.22 -24.79 -6.02
C ALA A 74 3.65 -24.80 -5.44
N GLY A 75 3.77 -25.17 -4.15
CA GLY A 75 5.06 -25.21 -3.46
C GLY A 75 5.60 -23.84 -3.03
N LEU A 76 4.77 -22.80 -2.95
CA LEU A 76 5.05 -21.79 -1.92
C LEU A 76 4.82 -22.44 -0.55
N PRO A 77 5.70 -22.20 0.43
CA PRO A 77 5.39 -22.54 1.81
C PRO A 77 4.13 -21.77 2.17
N MET A 78 3.01 -22.49 2.31
CA MET A 78 1.82 -21.94 2.94
C MET A 78 2.09 -21.95 4.44
N PRO A 79 1.71 -20.92 5.20
CA PRO A 79 1.58 -21.08 6.64
C PRO A 79 0.66 -22.29 6.87
N SER A 80 1.18 -23.33 7.52
CA SER A 80 0.41 -24.56 7.73
C SER A 80 -0.79 -24.23 8.63
N ASP A 81 -1.98 -24.68 8.25
CA ASP A 81 -3.16 -24.67 9.13
C ASP A 81 -2.96 -25.56 10.38
N GLU A 82 -1.89 -26.35 10.41
CA GLU A 82 -1.46 -27.17 11.54
C GLU A 82 -0.14 -26.61 12.10
N GLY A 83 -0.25 -25.79 13.14
CA GLY A 83 0.48 -25.99 14.40
C GLY A 83 2.02 -25.91 14.46
N GLU A 84 2.72 -25.36 13.48
CA GLU A 84 4.16 -25.02 13.62
C GLU A 84 4.40 -23.55 13.28
N VAL A 85 4.53 -22.76 14.36
CA VAL A 85 4.86 -21.34 14.34
C VAL A 85 6.34 -21.19 13.99
N ASP A 86 6.65 -21.09 12.70
CA ASP A 86 7.89 -20.45 12.28
C ASP A 86 7.71 -19.79 10.89
N GLY A 87 7.14 -18.57 10.89
CA GLY A 87 7.13 -17.69 9.70
C GLY A 87 5.77 -17.38 9.06
N GLY A 88 4.65 -17.90 9.60
CA GLY A 88 3.30 -17.46 9.19
C GLY A 88 2.86 -16.14 9.81
N GLU A 89 3.37 -15.85 11.01
CA GLU A 89 3.05 -14.63 11.78
C GLU A 89 4.12 -13.53 11.64
N ASP A 90 5.36 -13.89 11.26
CA ASP A 90 6.44 -12.92 11.06
C ASP A 90 6.19 -12.10 9.77
N PRO A 91 5.97 -10.77 9.87
CA PRO A 91 5.78 -9.93 8.70
C PRO A 91 6.98 -9.95 7.74
N ALA A 92 8.20 -10.20 8.22
CA ALA A 92 9.35 -10.32 7.34
C ALA A 92 9.30 -11.61 6.49
N ALA A 93 8.81 -12.71 7.05
CA ALA A 93 8.57 -13.96 6.34
C ALA A 93 7.45 -13.82 5.30
N LEU A 94 6.33 -13.19 5.67
CA LEU A 94 5.23 -12.88 4.74
C LEU A 94 5.69 -12.02 3.56
N ALA A 95 6.53 -11.01 3.80
CA ALA A 95 7.11 -10.19 2.76
C ALA A 95 7.96 -10.98 1.76
N ARG A 96 8.83 -11.89 2.26
CA ARG A 96 9.67 -12.75 1.40
C ARG A 96 8.80 -13.68 0.54
N MET A 97 7.74 -14.24 1.10
CA MET A 97 6.81 -15.11 0.37
C MET A 97 6.04 -14.35 -0.71
N ALA A 98 5.50 -13.17 -0.39
CA ALA A 98 4.83 -12.30 -1.36
C ALA A 98 5.77 -11.86 -2.50
N MET A 99 7.03 -11.57 -2.20
CA MET A 99 8.04 -11.24 -3.21
C MET A 99 8.31 -12.43 -4.15
N LEU A 100 8.50 -13.64 -3.62
CA LEU A 100 8.70 -14.85 -4.43
C LEU A 100 7.47 -15.17 -5.29
N ALA A 101 6.28 -15.00 -4.73
CA ALA A 101 5.01 -15.15 -5.44
C ALA A 101 4.90 -14.14 -6.59
N SER A 102 5.26 -12.87 -6.37
CA SER A 102 5.24 -11.83 -7.41
C SER A 102 6.18 -12.17 -8.58
N GLY A 103 7.39 -12.69 -8.31
CA GLY A 103 8.33 -13.11 -9.35
C GLY A 103 7.86 -14.34 -10.13
N ARG A 104 7.11 -15.25 -9.50
CA ARG A 104 6.45 -16.37 -10.20
C ARG A 104 5.29 -15.88 -11.07
N ALA A 105 4.48 -14.94 -10.57
CA ALA A 105 3.41 -14.30 -11.34
C ALA A 105 3.95 -13.56 -12.57
N MET A 106 5.08 -12.84 -12.45
CA MET A 106 5.75 -12.19 -13.59
C MET A 106 6.22 -13.20 -14.64
N ARG A 107 6.82 -14.34 -14.23
CA ARG A 107 7.19 -15.43 -15.15
C ARG A 107 5.98 -16.04 -15.85
N GLY A 108 4.83 -16.09 -15.17
CA GLY A 108 3.53 -16.49 -15.71
C GLY A 108 2.81 -15.42 -16.54
N ARG A 109 3.40 -14.22 -16.73
CA ARG A 109 2.78 -13.05 -17.40
C ARG A 109 1.48 -12.56 -16.73
N LEU A 110 1.32 -12.84 -15.44
CA LEU A 110 0.20 -12.40 -14.59
C LEU A 110 0.53 -11.04 -13.94
N TRP A 111 0.43 -9.96 -14.74
CA TRP A 111 0.93 -8.64 -14.35
C TRP A 111 0.13 -7.95 -13.25
N ALA A 112 -1.18 -8.20 -13.18
CA ALA A 112 -2.04 -7.59 -12.15
C ALA A 112 -1.74 -8.20 -10.78
N GLU A 113 -1.65 -9.53 -10.73
CA GLU A 113 -1.31 -10.31 -9.55
C GLU A 113 0.12 -10.02 -9.09
N ALA A 114 1.08 -9.90 -10.01
CA ALA A 114 2.45 -9.51 -9.68
C ALA A 114 2.53 -8.14 -9.00
N ARG A 115 1.77 -7.14 -9.47
CA ARG A 115 1.71 -5.82 -8.82
C ARG A 115 1.04 -5.88 -7.45
N ALA A 116 -0.07 -6.61 -7.32
CA ALA A 116 -0.76 -6.75 -6.04
C ALA A 116 0.14 -7.43 -5.00
N LEU A 117 0.84 -8.52 -5.37
CA LEU A 117 1.78 -9.23 -4.51
C LEU A 117 3.02 -8.39 -4.18
N GLY A 118 3.51 -7.59 -5.13
CA GLY A 118 4.60 -6.63 -4.88
C GLY A 118 4.19 -5.57 -3.85
N ALA A 119 3.00 -4.98 -3.99
CA ALA A 119 2.47 -4.02 -3.02
C ALA A 119 2.29 -4.65 -1.63
N LEU A 120 1.79 -5.89 -1.55
CA LEU A 120 1.69 -6.63 -0.28
C LEU A 120 3.07 -6.85 0.35
N ALA A 121 4.07 -7.25 -0.44
CA ALA A 121 5.44 -7.43 0.06
C ALA A 121 5.99 -6.14 0.68
N GLU A 122 5.76 -4.97 0.05
CA GLU A 122 6.16 -3.67 0.61
C GLU A 122 5.43 -3.35 1.91
N THR A 123 4.13 -3.63 2.00
CA THR A 123 3.37 -3.39 3.24
C THR A 123 3.88 -4.24 4.40
N TYR A 124 4.17 -5.52 4.15
CA TYR A 124 4.73 -6.40 5.17
C TYR A 124 6.17 -6.03 5.55
N GLN A 125 7.00 -5.55 4.61
CA GLN A 125 8.33 -5.02 4.94
C GLN A 125 8.25 -3.79 5.85
N ARG A 126 7.31 -2.88 5.61
CA ARG A 126 7.10 -1.72 6.48
C ARG A 126 6.62 -2.13 7.86
N LEU A 127 5.75 -3.14 7.95
CA LEU A 127 5.28 -3.69 9.21
C LEU A 127 6.43 -4.36 9.99
N ALA A 128 7.25 -5.17 9.32
CA ALA A 128 8.43 -5.81 9.91
C ALA A 128 9.47 -4.79 10.40
N ALA A 129 9.69 -3.70 9.66
CA ALA A 129 10.58 -2.62 10.08
C ALA A 129 10.07 -1.94 11.36
N ARG A 130 8.75 -1.75 11.48
CA ARG A 130 8.12 -1.17 12.67
C ARG A 130 8.15 -2.11 13.88
N GLU A 131 7.89 -3.40 13.67
CA GLU A 131 8.00 -4.40 14.75
C GLU A 131 9.45 -4.58 15.23
N GLY A 132 10.43 -4.49 14.33
CA GLY A 132 11.85 -4.46 14.70
C GLY A 132 12.24 -3.21 15.50
N GLU A 133 11.59 -2.07 15.27
CA GLU A 133 11.75 -0.85 16.06
C GLU A 133 11.10 -0.96 17.46
N ASP A 134 9.91 -1.56 17.55
CA ASP A 134 9.16 -1.73 18.81
C ASP A 134 9.71 -2.86 19.71
N SER A 135 10.20 -3.96 19.12
CA SER A 135 10.81 -5.09 19.87
C SER A 135 12.27 -4.84 20.28
N GLY A 136 12.92 -3.84 19.69
CA GLY A 136 14.25 -3.34 20.08
C GLY A 136 14.23 -2.28 21.21
N ALA A 137 13.05 -1.80 21.63
CA ALA A 137 12.90 -0.73 22.62
C ALA A 137 12.89 -1.24 24.08
N GLY A 138 13.61 -2.33 24.36
CA GLY A 138 13.53 -3.07 25.61
C GLY A 138 14.85 -3.47 26.26
N ALA A 139 15.99 -2.86 25.93
CA ALA A 139 17.19 -2.91 26.79
C ALA A 139 18.31 -2.00 26.26
N SER A 140 18.84 -1.19 27.16
CA SER A 140 20.18 -0.56 27.11
C SER A 140 20.51 0.36 25.93
N GLY A 141 20.46 1.66 26.21
CA GLY A 141 21.64 2.52 26.14
C GLY A 141 22.32 2.73 24.78
N SER A 142 22.27 3.97 24.32
CA SER A 142 23.31 4.61 23.50
C SER A 142 23.61 3.99 22.12
N GLY A 143 23.03 4.60 21.08
CA GLY A 143 23.70 4.71 19.78
C GLY A 143 23.06 3.96 18.61
N GLY A 144 22.00 4.55 18.06
CA GLY A 144 21.73 4.67 16.62
C GLY A 144 21.90 3.44 15.72
N VAL A 145 20.76 2.86 15.32
CA VAL A 145 20.60 2.23 14.00
C VAL A 145 19.62 3.08 13.20
N ARG A 146 20.15 3.63 12.10
CA ARG A 146 19.58 4.72 11.30
C ARG A 146 18.39 4.26 10.45
N GLY A 147 17.16 4.48 10.93
CA GLY A 147 16.18 5.15 10.07
C GLY A 147 16.75 6.53 9.72
N ALA A 148 16.64 6.96 8.46
CA ALA A 148 17.18 8.25 8.02
C ALA A 148 16.80 9.32 9.06
N ALA A 149 17.80 9.96 9.69
CA ALA A 149 17.57 10.90 10.76
C ALA A 149 16.52 11.90 10.27
N LEU A 150 15.36 11.93 10.93
CA LEU A 150 14.29 12.85 10.61
C LEU A 150 14.82 14.26 10.91
N THR A 151 15.30 14.92 9.87
CA THR A 151 15.70 16.32 9.92
C THR A 151 14.51 17.17 9.46
N PRO A 152 14.49 18.49 9.74
CA PRO A 152 13.44 19.36 9.23
C PRO A 152 13.25 19.26 7.71
N GLU A 153 14.31 18.94 6.96
CA GLU A 153 14.31 18.80 5.50
C GLU A 153 13.80 17.44 5.01
N THR A 154 13.90 16.38 5.83
CA THR A 154 13.50 15.01 5.47
C THR A 154 12.22 14.56 6.17
N ALA A 155 11.74 15.33 7.14
CA ALA A 155 10.51 15.05 7.86
C ALA A 155 9.27 15.22 6.96
N PRO A 156 8.25 14.34 7.07
CA PRO A 156 6.98 14.53 6.38
C PRO A 156 6.35 15.89 6.71
N LEU A 157 5.88 16.62 5.70
CA LEU A 157 5.28 17.95 5.87
C LEU A 157 4.13 17.97 6.89
N ALA A 158 3.34 16.89 6.96
CA ALA A 158 2.27 16.76 7.95
C ALA A 158 2.79 16.79 9.40
N LEU A 159 3.95 16.17 9.64
CA LEU A 159 4.60 16.18 10.95
C LEU A 159 5.14 17.57 11.29
N VAL A 160 5.80 18.24 10.34
CA VAL A 160 6.29 19.61 10.52
C VAL A 160 5.13 20.56 10.82
N HIS A 161 4.04 20.46 10.06
CA HIS A 161 2.83 21.26 10.28
C HIS A 161 2.22 20.99 11.66
N ALA A 162 2.09 19.74 12.07
CA ALA A 162 1.58 19.38 13.39
C ALA A 162 2.43 19.98 14.52
N ILE A 163 3.76 19.97 14.39
CA ILE A 163 4.67 20.57 15.38
C ILE A 163 4.50 22.10 15.45
N LEU A 164 4.39 22.77 14.30
CA LEU A 164 4.24 24.23 14.24
C LEU A 164 2.91 24.67 14.85
N MET A 165 1.82 23.98 14.52
CA MET A 165 0.46 24.28 14.98
C MET A 165 0.15 23.77 16.39
N MET A 166 1.10 23.09 17.04
CA MET A 166 0.92 22.59 18.39
C MET A 166 0.78 23.75 19.38
N ASP A 167 -0.22 23.67 20.25
CA ASP A 167 -0.51 24.69 21.26
C ASP A 167 0.59 24.78 22.34
N ALA A 168 0.52 25.84 23.16
CA ALA A 168 1.51 26.09 24.20
C ALA A 168 1.45 25.06 25.34
N GLU A 169 0.28 24.49 25.63
CA GLU A 169 0.08 23.51 26.71
C GLU A 169 0.70 22.17 26.33
N ALA A 170 0.42 21.67 25.12
CA ALA A 170 1.01 20.47 24.54
C ALA A 170 2.52 20.60 24.35
N LYS A 171 3.02 21.80 23.99
CA LYS A 171 4.47 22.09 24.01
C LYS A 171 5.05 21.98 25.41
N SER A 172 4.38 22.57 26.40
CA SER A 172 4.84 22.54 27.80
C SER A 172 4.85 21.12 28.37
N GLU A 173 3.85 20.30 28.06
CA GLU A 173 3.80 18.90 28.52
C GLU A 173 4.88 18.04 27.85
N ARG A 174 5.08 18.18 26.53
CA ARG A 174 6.14 17.45 25.82
C ARG A 174 7.54 17.78 26.34
N PHE A 175 7.80 19.05 26.63
CA PHE A 175 9.09 19.50 27.15
C PHE A 175 9.13 19.54 28.69
N ARG A 176 8.17 18.91 29.39
CA ARG A 176 8.14 18.88 30.85
C ARG A 176 9.44 18.26 31.40
N MET A 177 10.04 18.98 32.34
CA MET A 177 11.21 18.53 33.09
C MET A 177 10.72 17.78 34.33
N ASP A 178 11.28 16.60 34.58
CA ASP A 178 11.03 15.88 35.82
C ASP A 178 12.05 16.37 36.87
N PRO A 179 11.60 16.99 37.97
CA PRO A 179 12.50 17.51 38.99
C PRO A 179 13.30 16.40 39.70
N ASP A 180 12.77 15.17 39.76
CA ASP A 180 13.36 14.07 40.53
C ASP A 180 14.40 13.30 39.70
N ALA A 181 14.22 13.24 38.37
CA ALA A 181 15.15 12.58 37.46
C ALA A 181 16.39 13.42 37.10
N GLY A 182 16.35 14.74 37.32
CA GLY A 182 17.47 15.64 37.08
C GLY A 182 18.02 15.56 35.65
N GLU A 183 19.35 15.43 35.50
CA GLU A 183 20.00 15.35 34.18
C GLU A 183 19.90 13.95 33.52
N ALA A 184 19.48 12.93 34.27
CA ALA A 184 19.38 11.55 33.77
C ALA A 184 18.13 11.30 32.92
N GLN A 185 17.21 12.26 32.85
CA GLN A 185 15.98 12.15 32.05
C GLN A 185 16.28 12.14 30.53
N PRO A 186 15.42 11.48 29.73
CA PRO A 186 15.57 11.50 28.28
C PRO A 186 15.46 12.93 27.73
N ASP A 187 16.26 13.20 26.70
CA ASP A 187 16.30 14.46 25.96
C ASP A 187 16.52 15.71 26.84
N TYR A 188 17.16 15.56 28.01
CA TYR A 188 17.42 16.64 28.96
C TYR A 188 18.02 17.90 28.31
N THR A 189 18.99 17.73 27.42
CA THR A 189 19.68 18.83 26.73
C THR A 189 18.72 19.63 25.85
N ILE A 190 17.83 18.95 25.12
CA ILE A 190 16.84 19.57 24.23
C ILE A 190 15.76 20.28 25.06
N LYS A 191 15.22 19.60 26.08
CA LYS A 191 14.23 20.19 26.98
C LYS A 191 14.78 21.42 27.70
N ARG A 192 16.04 21.39 28.14
CA ARG A 192 16.72 22.52 28.78
C ARG A 192 16.90 23.69 27.82
N ALA A 193 17.26 23.42 26.57
CA ALA A 193 17.40 24.45 25.54
C ALA A 193 16.05 25.13 25.25
N TYR A 194 14.96 24.34 25.16
CA TYR A 194 13.61 24.86 24.97
C TYR A 194 13.22 25.86 26.09
N TRP A 195 13.35 25.45 27.35
CA TRP A 195 12.99 26.33 28.47
C TRP A 195 13.88 27.55 28.61
N ARG A 196 15.15 27.47 28.18
CA ARG A 196 16.05 28.62 28.10
C ARG A 196 15.56 29.64 27.07
N ASP A 197 15.30 29.20 25.84
CA ASP A 197 14.78 30.07 24.77
C ASP A 197 13.42 30.67 25.14
N TRP A 198 12.53 29.89 25.74
CA TRP A 198 11.24 30.37 26.22
C TRP A 198 11.40 31.49 27.27
N LYS A 199 12.31 31.30 28.23
CA LYS A 199 12.62 32.31 29.24
C LYS A 199 13.22 33.57 28.60
N GLU A 200 14.20 33.43 27.72
CA GLU A 200 14.86 34.55 27.03
C GLU A 200 13.86 35.37 26.20
N LYS A 201 12.96 34.71 25.46
CA LYS A 201 11.86 35.38 24.74
C LYS A 201 10.91 36.09 25.67
N GLY A 202 10.53 35.46 26.78
CA GLY A 202 9.68 36.08 27.81
C GLY A 202 10.33 37.31 28.43
N ASP A 203 11.63 37.24 28.76
CA ASP A 203 12.41 38.36 29.29
C ASP A 203 12.53 39.49 28.26
N TRP A 204 12.76 39.16 26.99
CA TRP A 204 12.78 40.13 25.90
C TRP A 204 11.43 40.83 25.73
N LEU A 205 10.32 40.09 25.69
CA LEU A 205 8.97 40.64 25.59
C LEU A 205 8.66 41.56 26.77
N ARG A 206 8.99 41.15 27.99
CA ARG A 206 8.87 42.01 29.19
C ARG A 206 9.71 43.27 29.02
N GLY A 207 10.95 43.16 28.58
CA GLY A 207 11.82 44.31 28.35
C GLY A 207 11.33 45.26 27.24
N VAL A 208 10.67 44.75 26.20
CA VAL A 208 10.01 45.58 25.18
C VAL A 208 8.78 46.27 25.77
N ALA A 209 7.97 45.57 26.55
CA ALA A 209 6.81 46.14 27.22
C ALA A 209 7.21 47.27 28.20
N PHE A 210 8.23 47.05 29.03
CA PHE A 210 8.76 48.08 29.92
C PHE A 210 9.31 49.29 29.16
N ARG A 211 10.04 49.06 28.06
CA ARG A 211 10.53 50.15 27.21
C ARG A 211 9.39 50.94 26.59
N ARG A 212 8.35 50.26 26.11
CA ARG A 212 7.14 50.90 25.58
C ARG A 212 6.45 51.74 26.65
N GLN A 213 6.21 51.20 27.84
CA GLN A 213 5.60 51.92 28.96
C GLN A 213 6.43 53.14 29.37
N ALA A 214 7.76 53.01 29.43
CA ALA A 214 8.64 54.13 29.76
C ALA A 214 8.62 55.23 28.68
N LEU A 215 8.55 54.86 27.40
CA LEU A 215 8.39 55.82 26.31
C LEU A 215 7.03 56.50 26.36
N GLU A 216 5.96 55.75 26.64
CA GLU A 216 4.61 56.31 26.80
C GLU A 216 4.57 57.32 27.94
N ALA A 217 5.10 56.99 29.13
CA ALA A 217 5.18 57.92 30.26
C ALA A 217 6.03 59.18 29.94
N ARG A 218 7.12 59.01 29.18
CA ARG A 218 7.96 60.15 28.76
C ARG A 218 7.24 61.05 27.77
N VAL A 219 6.47 60.48 26.86
CA VAL A 219 5.62 61.23 25.93
C VAL A 219 4.56 62.00 26.72
N GLU A 220 3.87 61.37 27.66
CA GLU A 220 2.86 62.02 28.52
C GLU A 220 3.46 63.19 29.32
N ALA A 221 4.67 63.03 29.87
CA ALA A 221 5.35 64.11 30.58
C ALA A 221 5.71 65.29 29.66
N LEU A 222 6.14 65.03 28.42
CA LEU A 222 6.40 66.07 27.43
C LEU A 222 5.12 66.77 26.98
N GLU A 223 4.02 66.03 26.82
CA GLU A 223 2.70 66.61 26.51
C GLU A 223 2.26 67.57 27.62
N ALA A 224 2.36 67.15 28.88
CA ALA A 224 2.02 67.99 30.03
C ALA A 224 2.84 69.29 30.05
N ALA A 225 4.15 69.22 29.78
CA ALA A 225 5.02 70.39 29.72
C ALA A 225 4.68 71.34 28.56
N LEU A 226 4.29 70.81 27.39
CA LEU A 226 3.86 71.62 26.25
C LEU A 226 2.55 72.35 26.55
N ILE A 227 1.59 71.67 27.18
CA ILE A 227 0.32 72.27 27.62
C ILE A 227 0.58 73.38 28.65
N GLU A 228 1.44 73.14 29.63
CA GLU A 228 1.81 74.14 30.64
C GLU A 228 2.48 75.37 30.02
N ALA A 229 3.30 75.17 28.98
CA ALA A 229 3.92 76.24 28.21
C ALA A 229 2.98 76.94 27.20
N GLY A 230 1.72 76.51 27.10
CA GLY A 230 0.74 77.07 26.16
C GLY A 230 1.03 76.76 24.68
N LEU A 231 1.81 75.72 24.41
CA LEU A 231 2.18 75.30 23.05
C LEU A 231 1.20 74.23 22.52
N PRO A 232 0.87 74.25 21.21
CA PRO A 232 -0.03 73.26 20.63
C PRO A 232 0.64 71.87 20.55
N LEU A 233 -0.13 70.82 20.81
CA LEU A 233 0.30 69.44 20.60
C LEU A 233 0.31 69.09 19.09
N PRO A 234 1.24 68.25 18.61
CA PRO A 234 1.26 67.81 17.22
C PRO A 234 -0.03 67.05 16.83
N GLU A 235 -0.67 67.44 15.72
CA GLU A 235 -1.95 66.88 15.23
C GLU A 235 -1.89 65.36 14.95
N GLU A 236 -0.74 64.83 14.53
CA GLU A 236 -0.57 63.39 14.31
C GLU A 236 -0.63 62.58 15.61
N HIS A 237 -0.32 63.20 16.76
CA HIS A 237 -0.24 62.50 18.03
C HIS A 237 -1.62 62.30 18.67
N SER A 238 -2.52 63.28 18.57
CA SER A 238 -3.90 63.18 19.05
C SER A 238 -4.69 62.11 18.28
N ALA A 239 -4.50 62.02 16.96
CA ALA A 239 -5.07 60.97 16.12
C ALA A 239 -4.54 59.57 16.49
N ARG A 240 -3.23 59.42 16.70
CA ARG A 240 -2.62 58.14 17.12
C ARG A 240 -2.97 57.75 18.56
N ARG A 241 -3.28 58.70 19.43
CA ARG A 241 -3.76 58.44 20.80
C ARG A 241 -5.20 57.97 20.79
N ALA A 242 -6.07 58.64 20.01
CA ALA A 242 -7.45 58.21 19.82
C ALA A 242 -7.54 56.79 19.23
N ALA A 243 -6.71 56.47 18.23
CA ALA A 243 -6.64 55.13 17.63
C ALA A 243 -6.09 54.03 18.56
N ARG A 244 -5.34 54.38 19.61
CA ARG A 244 -4.84 53.43 20.62
C ARG A 244 -5.81 53.17 21.77
N LEU A 245 -6.68 54.15 22.07
CA LEU A 245 -7.68 54.09 23.14
C LEU A 245 -9.06 53.61 22.65
N ALA A 246 -9.28 53.61 21.33
CA ALA A 246 -10.35 52.83 20.73
C ALA A 246 -9.93 51.35 20.79
N GLU A 247 -10.32 50.66 21.85
CA GLU A 247 -10.22 49.19 21.94
C GLU A 247 -11.02 48.53 20.80
N ASP A 248 -10.50 47.40 20.31
CA ASP A 248 -11.28 46.33 19.66
C ASP A 248 -11.97 45.49 20.75
#